data_AF-A0A3D5VD26-F1
#
_entry.id   AF-A0A3D5VD26-F1
#
_cell.length_a   1.000
_cell.length_b   1.000
_cell.length_c   1.000
_cell.angle_alpha   90.00
_cell.angle_beta   90.00
_cell.angle_gamma   90.00
#
_symmetry.space_group_name_H-M   'P 1'
#
loop_
_entity.id
_entity.type
_entity.pdbx_description
1 polymer ?
#
loop_
_entity_poly.entity_id
_entity_poly.type
_entity_poly.pdbx_seq_one_letter_code
_entity_poly.pdbx_strand_id
1 'polypeptide(L)'
;MNKSGWMNLEIDFSDLTKIKSPSQQDSLITENNFVYYYKDGIRYGMKREPTLSVIKELAVGIQQNTEATESFSGRIYFDDIRVADPYEEIGFASQASLHTTLADFSTLDVDLNWKTQNFQNNASRRRNVSNSSETISLNITNKYFLDKFFPADWGLSMPLTLSRNQLLGTPRFKANSDILREDLNKKEKEQEKDKSLIYNANVTFRQNKTPRSKILAYTLKNTSVSGNVQKKQITSPTTADTTTTYRLSHNYDLSLPKDALDLKLWGDYKFYFAPNKLENSLTYNNTIPKRWMWDTTSDTLSYWKPRPQTVETKTLETETFIKYDIFSDIAASYELNTTRDLMRENTKISYIGQEKERTQVIGLDYNPGYFDKIFTLSSTADVTYREQHKKISQSSEEEEEQYIYEGSVNRSLGGSFTLKNKQIFSSWASKLAKTKNKQNTIPPEDRSATSQQTQPDTSGLPSQERGQAAQQQQENYLATSTGTGAENT
;
A
#
# COMPACT_ATOMS: atom_id res chain seq x y z
N MET A 1 -27.43 57.73 15.28
CA MET A 1 -26.97 57.18 16.57
C MET A 1 -25.82 58.04 17.07
N ASN A 2 -25.80 58.36 18.36
CA ASN A 2 -24.75 59.17 18.96
C ASN A 2 -23.46 58.35 19.06
N LYS A 3 -22.35 58.82 18.47
CA LYS A 3 -21.04 58.14 18.51
C LYS A 3 -20.53 57.93 19.93
N SER A 4 -20.93 58.79 20.88
CA SER A 4 -20.50 58.71 22.29
C SER A 4 -21.20 57.62 23.11
N GLY A 5 -22.14 56.86 22.53
CA GLY A 5 -22.85 55.78 23.21
C GLY A 5 -22.31 54.38 22.92
N TRP A 6 -21.28 54.26 22.09
CA TRP A 6 -20.66 52.97 21.79
C TRP A 6 -19.55 52.66 22.79
N MET A 7 -19.57 51.43 23.30
CA MET A 7 -18.55 50.87 24.17
C MET A 7 -17.84 49.74 23.41
N ASN A 8 -16.50 49.78 23.39
CA ASN A 8 -15.71 48.67 22.86
C ASN A 8 -15.43 47.68 24.00
N LEU A 9 -15.72 46.39 23.78
CA LEU A 9 -15.43 45.32 24.72
C LEU A 9 -14.41 44.39 24.08
N GLU A 10 -13.21 44.38 24.64
CA GLU A 10 -12.13 43.50 24.22
C GLU A 10 -11.94 42.40 25.27
N ILE A 11 -11.94 41.15 24.81
CA ILE A 11 -11.78 39.97 25.66
C ILE A 11 -10.57 39.20 25.15
N ASP A 12 -9.50 39.17 25.94
CA ASP A 12 -8.35 38.32 25.67
C ASP A 12 -8.73 36.86 25.94
N PHE A 13 -8.62 36.00 24.93
CA PHE A 13 -8.89 34.56 25.08
C PHE A 13 -7.93 33.87 26.05
N SER A 14 -6.74 34.42 26.26
CA SER A 14 -5.80 33.96 27.29
C SER A 14 -6.38 34.10 28.69
N ASP A 15 -7.24 35.09 28.93
CA ASP A 15 -7.95 35.24 30.21
C ASP A 15 -9.02 34.15 30.40
N LEU A 16 -9.65 33.69 29.32
CA LEU A 16 -10.59 32.56 29.38
C LEU A 16 -9.89 31.22 29.66
N THR A 17 -8.68 31.02 29.15
CA THR A 17 -7.92 29.77 29.35
C THR A 17 -7.20 29.73 30.70
N LYS A 18 -6.85 30.88 31.30
CA LYS A 18 -6.25 30.98 32.64
C LYS A 18 -7.09 30.30 33.73
N ILE A 19 -8.42 30.36 33.63
CA ILE A 19 -9.35 29.68 34.57
C ILE A 19 -9.09 28.17 34.63
N LYS A 20 -8.57 27.59 33.55
CA LYS A 20 -8.27 26.17 33.42
C LYS A 20 -6.83 25.81 33.77
N SER A 21 -5.96 26.81 33.94
CA SER A 21 -4.54 26.59 34.23
C SER A 21 -4.35 26.20 35.70
N PRO A 22 -3.66 25.09 36.00
CA PRO A 22 -3.42 24.65 37.38
C PRO A 22 -2.55 25.64 38.18
N SER A 23 -1.88 26.58 37.51
CA SER A 23 -1.02 27.58 38.15
C SER A 23 -1.76 28.74 38.82
N GLN A 24 -3.06 28.94 38.56
CA GLN A 24 -3.84 30.07 39.05
C GLN A 24 -5.00 29.67 39.99
N GLN A 25 -4.98 28.44 40.49
CA GLN A 25 -6.07 27.85 41.27
C GLN A 25 -6.41 28.66 42.54
N ASP A 26 -5.45 29.40 43.09
CA ASP A 26 -5.60 30.19 44.33
C ASP A 26 -6.45 31.46 44.19
N SER A 27 -6.68 31.96 42.97
CA SER A 27 -7.49 33.17 42.72
C SER A 27 -8.91 32.86 42.19
N LEU A 28 -9.26 31.58 42.10
CA LEU A 28 -10.52 31.12 41.50
C LEU A 28 -11.61 30.96 42.56
N ILE A 29 -12.80 31.50 42.27
CA ILE A 29 -13.99 31.32 43.10
C ILE A 29 -14.84 30.19 42.50
N THR A 30 -15.22 29.21 43.31
CA THR A 30 -16.07 28.08 42.88
C THR A 30 -17.43 28.14 43.56
N GLU A 31 -18.50 28.17 42.77
CA GLU A 31 -19.88 28.26 43.23
C GLU A 31 -20.80 27.44 42.32
N ASN A 32 -21.57 26.48 42.84
CA ASN A 32 -22.55 25.68 42.08
C ASN A 32 -22.02 25.11 40.72
N ASN A 33 -20.84 24.47 40.71
CA ASN A 33 -20.14 23.96 39.52
C ASN A 33 -19.75 25.04 38.48
N PHE A 34 -19.69 26.29 38.90
CA PHE A 34 -19.20 27.42 38.13
C PHE A 34 -17.88 27.88 38.75
N VAL A 35 -16.86 28.08 37.92
CA VAL A 35 -15.56 28.61 38.35
C VAL A 35 -15.38 29.96 37.68
N TYR A 36 -15.09 31.00 38.46
CA TYR A 36 -14.94 32.36 37.94
C TYR A 36 -13.88 33.18 38.66
N TYR A 37 -13.41 34.23 38.00
CA TYR A 37 -12.59 35.28 38.59
C TYR A 37 -12.94 36.64 37.99
N TYR A 38 -12.49 37.70 38.67
CA TYR A 38 -12.67 39.07 38.22
C TYR A 38 -11.33 39.65 37.75
N LYS A 39 -11.36 40.34 36.61
CA LYS A 39 -10.25 41.14 36.12
C LYS A 39 -10.81 42.37 35.41
N ASP A 40 -10.33 43.55 35.79
CA ASP A 40 -10.72 44.84 35.20
C ASP A 40 -12.25 45.08 35.17
N GLY A 41 -12.97 44.63 36.21
CA GLY A 41 -14.42 44.77 36.30
C GLY A 41 -15.23 43.78 35.45
N ILE A 42 -14.57 42.89 34.71
CA ILE A 42 -15.19 41.82 33.91
C ILE A 42 -15.14 40.51 34.72
N ARG A 43 -16.27 39.80 34.75
CA ARG A 43 -16.37 38.46 35.33
C ARG A 43 -16.12 37.41 34.24
N TYR A 44 -15.03 36.68 34.36
CA TYR A 44 -14.72 35.54 33.50
C TYR A 44 -15.14 34.26 34.21
N GLY A 45 -15.91 33.40 33.55
CA GLY A 45 -16.43 32.20 34.19
C GLY A 45 -16.55 31.02 33.24
N MET A 46 -16.37 29.82 33.79
CA MET A 46 -16.53 28.56 33.09
C MET A 46 -17.43 27.60 33.85
N LYS A 47 -18.10 26.75 33.10
CA LYS A 47 -18.85 25.60 33.61
C LYS A 47 -18.30 24.34 32.95
N ARG A 48 -17.84 23.37 33.76
CA ARG A 48 -17.12 22.18 33.29
C ARG A 48 -15.83 22.57 32.54
N GLU A 49 -15.41 21.78 31.56
CA GLU A 49 -14.21 21.99 30.73
C GLU A 49 -14.60 22.37 29.29
N PRO A 50 -14.97 23.64 29.02
CA PRO A 50 -15.17 24.10 27.65
C PRO A 50 -13.84 24.11 26.89
N THR A 51 -13.85 24.21 25.56
CA THR A 51 -12.63 24.38 24.74
C THR A 51 -12.83 25.43 23.66
N LEU A 52 -11.89 26.36 23.53
CA LEU A 52 -11.86 27.34 22.45
C LEU A 52 -11.46 26.73 21.09
N SER A 53 -11.02 25.46 21.07
CA SER A 53 -10.70 24.76 19.81
C SER A 53 -11.93 24.51 18.95
N VAL A 54 -13.12 24.38 19.55
CA VAL A 54 -14.38 24.09 18.85
C VAL A 54 -15.51 24.89 19.49
N ILE A 55 -15.77 26.08 18.95
CA ILE A 55 -16.90 26.93 19.37
C ILE A 55 -18.10 26.60 18.47
N LYS A 56 -19.17 26.08 19.07
CA LYS A 56 -20.40 25.70 18.34
C LYS A 56 -21.45 26.80 18.34
N GLU A 57 -21.51 27.57 19.41
CA GLU A 57 -22.52 28.60 19.64
C GLU A 57 -21.84 29.77 20.34
N LEU A 58 -22.14 30.98 19.86
CA LEU A 58 -21.78 32.23 20.51
C LEU A 58 -23.10 32.95 20.83
N ALA A 59 -23.38 33.13 22.12
CA ALA A 59 -24.56 33.83 22.58
C ALA A 59 -24.15 35.15 23.24
N VAL A 60 -24.81 36.23 22.86
CA VAL A 60 -24.63 37.56 23.44
C VAL A 60 -26.00 38.05 23.91
N GLY A 61 -26.05 38.61 25.12
CA GLY A 61 -27.31 39.02 25.73
C GLY A 61 -27.11 39.92 26.93
N ILE A 62 -28.22 40.26 27.59
CA ILE A 62 -28.26 41.14 28.74
C ILE A 62 -28.64 40.30 29.96
N GLN A 63 -27.81 40.34 30.98
CA GLN A 63 -28.14 39.78 32.29
C GLN A 63 -28.27 40.92 33.28
N GLN A 64 -29.47 41.09 33.85
CA GLN A 64 -29.69 42.02 34.93
C GLN A 64 -29.08 41.45 36.23
N ASN A 65 -28.40 42.29 36.99
CA ASN A 65 -27.93 41.91 38.33
C ASN A 65 -29.14 41.57 39.21
N THR A 66 -29.12 40.41 39.87
CA THR A 66 -30.19 39.94 40.76
C THR A 66 -30.44 40.86 41.96
N GLU A 67 -29.49 41.73 42.30
CA GLU A 67 -29.63 42.72 43.37
C GLU A 67 -30.18 44.08 42.90
N ALA A 68 -30.37 44.27 41.59
CA ALA A 68 -30.90 45.53 41.05
C ALA A 68 -32.40 45.65 41.34
N THR A 69 -32.81 46.73 41.99
CA THR A 69 -34.20 46.98 42.40
C THR A 69 -35.07 47.58 41.28
N GLU A 70 -34.44 48.17 40.25
CA GLU A 70 -35.12 48.77 39.09
C GLU A 70 -35.02 47.87 37.87
N SER A 71 -36.12 47.64 37.15
CA SER A 71 -36.13 46.86 35.91
C SER A 71 -35.52 47.65 34.74
N PHE A 72 -34.64 47.00 33.98
CA PHE A 72 -34.07 47.62 32.78
C PHE A 72 -35.11 47.65 31.64
N SER A 73 -35.39 48.84 31.11
CA SER A 73 -36.22 49.03 29.91
C SER A 73 -35.45 49.86 28.89
N GLY A 74 -35.02 49.24 27.80
CA GLY A 74 -34.19 49.89 26.80
C GLY A 74 -33.87 49.00 25.60
N ARG A 75 -33.11 49.55 24.65
CA ARG A 75 -32.57 48.82 23.49
C ARG A 75 -31.06 48.83 23.55
N ILE A 76 -30.45 47.67 23.37
CA ILE A 76 -29.00 47.50 23.23
C ILE A 76 -28.73 46.95 21.84
N TYR A 77 -27.72 47.51 21.18
CA TYR A 77 -27.26 47.09 19.87
C TYR A 77 -25.87 46.50 20.02
N PHE A 78 -25.64 45.33 19.43
CA PHE A 78 -24.33 44.69 19.33
C PHE A 78 -23.88 44.78 17.88
N ASP A 79 -22.62 45.15 17.66
CA ASP A 79 -22.04 45.28 16.34
C ASP A 79 -20.56 44.87 16.35
N ASP A 80 -20.03 44.51 15.18
CA ASP A 80 -18.62 44.14 14.93
C ASP A 80 -18.03 43.05 15.87
N ILE A 81 -18.81 41.99 16.13
CA ILE A 81 -18.31 40.82 16.87
C ILE A 81 -17.32 40.07 15.98
N ARG A 82 -16.03 40.17 16.30
CA ARG A 82 -14.95 39.52 15.56
C ARG A 82 -13.86 39.03 16.47
N VAL A 83 -13.08 38.07 15.98
CA VAL A 83 -11.79 37.71 16.56
C VAL A 83 -10.74 38.56 15.87
N ALA A 84 -9.93 39.26 16.66
CA ALA A 84 -8.82 40.07 16.20
C ALA A 84 -7.49 39.50 16.72
N ASP A 85 -6.39 40.00 16.18
CA ASP A 85 -5.02 39.73 16.65
C ASP A 85 -4.68 38.24 16.79
N PRO A 86 -4.68 37.48 15.67
CA PRO A 86 -4.18 36.11 15.69
C PRO A 86 -2.71 36.08 16.13
N TYR A 87 -2.27 34.97 16.73
CA TYR A 87 -0.85 34.78 17.06
C TYR A 87 0.01 34.81 15.78
N GLU A 88 0.79 35.88 15.59
CA GLU A 88 1.69 36.08 14.44
C GLU A 88 3.12 35.59 14.72
N GLU A 89 3.25 34.38 15.25
CA GLU A 89 4.56 33.77 15.48
C GLU A 89 5.20 33.28 14.17
N ILE A 90 6.47 33.61 13.97
CA ILE A 90 7.22 33.19 12.78
C ILE A 90 7.37 31.66 12.78
N GLY A 91 6.96 31.04 11.68
CA GLY A 91 7.21 29.62 11.41
C GLY A 91 8.39 29.43 10.47
N PHE A 92 9.32 28.54 10.84
CA PHE A 92 10.40 28.10 9.96
C PHE A 92 10.41 26.58 9.80
N ALA A 93 11.00 26.14 8.69
CA ALA A 93 11.32 24.76 8.40
C ALA A 93 12.79 24.67 7.97
N SER A 94 13.48 23.65 8.44
CA SER A 94 14.85 23.35 8.09
C SER A 94 14.95 21.90 7.65
N GLN A 95 15.69 21.66 6.57
CA GLN A 95 15.98 20.32 6.08
C GLN A 95 17.48 20.22 5.85
N ALA A 96 18.07 19.14 6.35
CA ALA A 96 19.44 18.76 6.08
C ALA A 96 19.44 17.31 5.59
N SER A 97 20.08 17.06 4.46
CA SER A 97 20.29 15.73 3.92
C SER A 97 21.77 15.48 3.70
N LEU A 98 22.22 14.28 4.04
CA LEU A 98 23.58 13.81 3.82
C LEU A 98 23.48 12.47 3.10
N HIS A 99 24.06 12.42 1.90
CA HIS A 99 24.25 11.20 1.13
C HIS A 99 25.74 10.92 1.02
N THR A 100 26.18 9.74 1.43
CA THR A 100 27.58 9.32 1.36
C THR A 100 27.67 7.92 0.80
N THR A 101 28.47 7.74 -0.25
CA THR A 101 28.80 6.43 -0.81
C THR A 101 30.25 6.09 -0.46
N LEU A 102 30.45 4.98 0.24
CA LEU A 102 31.76 4.46 0.65
C LEU A 102 32.18 3.35 -0.32
N ALA A 103 32.81 3.77 -1.43
CA ALA A 103 33.23 2.90 -2.52
C ALA A 103 32.11 1.92 -2.93
N ASP A 104 32.43 0.62 -2.98
CA ASP A 104 31.52 -0.43 -3.43
C ASP A 104 30.76 -1.12 -2.28
N PHE A 105 31.09 -0.83 -1.01
CA PHE A 105 30.66 -1.67 0.12
C PHE A 105 29.57 -1.05 0.99
N SER A 106 29.37 0.27 0.98
CA SER A 106 28.33 0.89 1.82
C SER A 106 27.80 2.22 1.28
N THR A 107 26.53 2.49 1.54
CA THR A 107 25.90 3.81 1.37
C THR A 107 25.24 4.24 2.67
N LEU A 108 25.36 5.51 3.01
CA LEU A 108 24.74 6.14 4.17
C LEU A 108 23.90 7.33 3.69
N ASP A 109 22.63 7.30 4.07
CA ASP A 109 21.64 8.35 3.86
C ASP A 109 21.15 8.84 5.23
N VAL A 110 21.23 10.14 5.47
CA VAL A 110 20.72 10.78 6.69
C VAL A 110 19.88 11.98 6.29
N ASP A 111 18.60 11.97 6.65
CA ASP A 111 17.66 13.05 6.43
C ASP A 111 17.15 13.57 7.78
N LEU A 112 17.42 14.84 8.06
CA LEU A 112 16.86 15.58 9.18
C LEU A 112 15.91 16.64 8.62
N ASN A 113 14.68 16.65 9.12
CA ASN A 113 13.71 17.67 8.80
C ASN A 113 13.04 18.16 10.08
N TRP A 114 13.09 19.47 10.29
CA TRP A 114 12.57 20.16 11.45
C TRP A 114 11.59 21.23 10.99
N LYS A 115 10.39 21.20 11.58
CA LYS A 115 9.32 22.16 11.29
C LYS A 115 8.76 22.67 12.60
N THR A 116 8.63 23.97 12.72
CA THR A 116 7.97 24.60 13.87
C THR A 116 6.45 24.57 13.71
N GLN A 117 5.74 24.73 14.83
CA GLN A 117 4.29 24.78 14.88
C GLN A 117 3.71 25.80 13.88
N ASN A 118 4.24 27.01 13.79
CA ASN A 118 3.62 28.02 12.91
C ASN A 118 4.08 27.96 11.43
N PHE A 119 4.86 26.94 11.04
CA PHE A 119 5.31 26.83 9.65
C PHE A 119 4.16 26.45 8.71
N GLN A 120 3.90 27.29 7.71
CA GLN A 120 2.92 27.06 6.67
C GLN A 120 3.61 27.01 5.30
N ASN A 121 3.24 26.03 4.48
CA ASN A 121 3.67 26.03 3.08
C ASN A 121 2.80 27.02 2.29
N ASN A 122 3.36 27.71 1.30
CA ASN A 122 2.68 28.77 0.55
C ASN A 122 1.34 28.32 -0.10
N ALA A 123 1.17 27.03 -0.35
CA ALA A 123 -0.07 26.45 -0.90
C ALA A 123 -1.21 26.24 0.14
N SER A 124 -0.94 26.26 1.45
CA SER A 124 -1.94 25.98 2.49
C SER A 124 -2.63 27.24 3.05
N ARG A 125 -2.27 28.45 2.60
CA ARG A 125 -2.84 29.73 3.08
C ARG A 125 -4.36 29.89 2.88
N ARG A 126 -5.02 28.97 2.16
CA ARG A 126 -6.48 28.97 1.95
C ARG A 126 -7.27 28.12 2.95
N ARG A 127 -6.60 27.40 3.86
CA ARG A 127 -7.25 26.65 4.95
C ARG A 127 -6.59 27.04 6.26
N ASN A 128 -7.39 27.36 7.28
CA ASN A 128 -7.00 27.63 8.66
C ASN A 128 -6.38 26.40 9.36
N VAL A 129 -5.33 25.82 8.76
CA VAL A 129 -4.61 24.66 9.28
C VAL A 129 -3.17 25.10 9.45
N SER A 130 -2.92 25.95 10.44
CA SER A 130 -1.58 26.07 11.02
C SER A 130 -1.19 24.69 11.55
N ASN A 131 0.07 24.28 11.36
CA ASN A 131 0.55 23.12 12.12
C ASN A 131 0.41 23.49 13.61
N SER A 132 -0.25 22.66 14.41
CA SER A 132 -0.39 22.92 15.85
C SER A 132 0.74 22.28 16.65
N SER A 133 1.72 21.67 15.96
CA SER A 133 2.82 20.94 16.57
C SER A 133 4.15 21.20 15.85
N GLU A 134 5.20 21.34 16.65
CA GLU A 134 6.57 21.27 16.19
C GLU A 134 6.91 19.80 15.88
N THR A 135 7.52 19.55 14.73
CA THR A 135 7.87 18.21 14.27
C THR A 135 9.36 18.12 13.96
N ILE A 136 10.03 17.11 14.52
CA ILE A 136 11.40 16.74 14.20
C ILE A 136 11.39 15.31 13.66
N SER A 137 11.80 15.13 12.41
CA SER A 137 11.95 13.83 11.76
C SER A 137 13.42 13.57 11.43
N LEU A 138 13.96 12.45 11.87
CA LEU A 138 15.31 11.97 11.56
C LEU A 138 15.21 10.57 10.96
N ASN A 139 15.61 10.43 9.70
CA ASN A 139 15.68 9.17 9.00
C ASN A 139 17.15 8.86 8.69
N ILE A 140 17.62 7.70 9.09
CA ILE A 140 18.96 7.22 8.80
C ILE A 140 18.78 5.90 8.09
N THR A 141 19.30 5.76 6.87
CA THR A 141 19.37 4.51 6.15
C THR A 141 20.83 4.22 5.83
N ASN A 142 21.30 3.06 6.26
CA ASN A 142 22.61 2.59 5.91
C ASN A 142 22.49 1.24 5.19
N LYS A 143 23.16 1.09 4.06
CA LYS A 143 23.16 -0.13 3.28
C LYS A 143 24.59 -0.62 3.16
N TYR A 144 24.80 -1.90 3.45
CA TYR A 144 26.06 -2.60 3.28
C TYR A 144 25.91 -3.67 2.20
N PHE A 145 26.89 -3.79 1.31
CA PHE A 145 26.96 -4.82 0.28
C PHE A 145 27.88 -5.94 0.76
N LEU A 146 27.31 -6.91 1.48
CA LEU A 146 28.09 -7.97 2.13
C LEU A 146 28.72 -8.94 1.10
N ASP A 147 28.21 -8.97 -0.13
CA ASP A 147 28.78 -9.73 -1.24
C ASP A 147 30.22 -9.31 -1.60
N LYS A 148 30.61 -8.07 -1.31
CA LYS A 148 31.96 -7.56 -1.57
C LYS A 148 33.05 -8.20 -0.71
N PHE A 149 32.68 -8.90 0.37
CA PHE A 149 33.61 -9.68 1.19
C PHE A 149 33.88 -11.10 0.65
N PHE A 150 33.18 -11.50 -0.41
CA PHE A 150 33.32 -12.83 -1.03
C PHE A 150 33.91 -12.72 -2.44
N PRO A 151 34.48 -13.81 -3.00
CA PRO A 151 34.98 -13.80 -4.35
C PRO A 151 33.91 -13.41 -5.38
N ALA A 152 34.22 -12.45 -6.24
CA ALA A 152 33.31 -11.97 -7.28
C ALA A 152 32.83 -13.11 -8.21
N ASP A 153 33.62 -14.17 -8.35
CA ASP A 153 33.26 -15.36 -9.12
C ASP A 153 32.05 -16.13 -8.62
N TRP A 154 31.67 -15.96 -7.34
CA TRP A 154 30.47 -16.59 -6.80
C TRP A 154 29.19 -15.84 -7.21
N GLY A 155 29.31 -14.58 -7.63
CA GLY A 155 28.20 -13.75 -8.06
C GLY A 155 27.08 -13.63 -7.03
N LEU A 156 27.44 -13.55 -5.74
CA LEU A 156 26.48 -13.35 -4.66
C LEU A 156 25.98 -11.91 -4.65
N SER A 157 24.77 -11.72 -4.15
CA SER A 157 24.16 -10.41 -3.90
C SER A 157 23.60 -10.44 -2.49
N MET A 158 24.25 -9.72 -1.57
CA MET A 158 23.88 -9.71 -0.16
C MET A 158 23.76 -8.30 0.43
N PRO A 159 22.78 -7.50 -0.01
CA PRO A 159 22.54 -6.20 0.59
C PRO A 159 21.94 -6.35 1.99
N LEU A 160 22.59 -5.74 2.99
CA LEU A 160 22.08 -5.51 4.34
C LEU A 160 21.69 -4.04 4.46
N THR A 161 20.41 -3.75 4.62
CA THR A 161 19.89 -2.40 4.85
C THR A 161 19.45 -2.25 6.30
N LEU A 162 20.06 -1.32 7.02
CA LEU A 162 19.71 -0.92 8.37
C LEU A 162 19.09 0.47 8.29
N SER A 163 17.90 0.67 8.85
CA SER A 163 17.28 1.99 8.90
C SER A 163 16.72 2.31 10.28
N ARG A 164 16.85 3.58 10.68
CA ARG A 164 16.27 4.16 11.89
C ARG A 164 15.45 5.38 11.46
N ASN A 165 14.15 5.32 11.71
CA ASN A 165 13.23 6.42 11.44
C ASN A 165 12.69 6.92 12.78
N GLN A 166 12.89 8.19 13.07
CA GLN A 166 12.44 8.84 14.29
C GLN A 166 11.56 10.04 13.93
N LEU A 167 10.41 10.14 14.57
CA LEU A 167 9.50 11.27 14.51
C LEU A 167 9.18 11.72 15.93
N LEU A 168 9.38 12.99 16.20
CA LEU A 168 8.99 13.64 17.45
C LEU A 168 8.02 14.77 17.11
N GLY A 169 6.79 14.66 17.60
CA GLY A 169 5.78 15.70 17.56
C GLY A 169 5.63 16.33 18.93
N THR A 170 5.74 17.65 18.98
CA THR A 170 5.58 18.44 20.20
C THR A 170 4.40 19.39 19.99
N PRO A 171 3.23 19.13 20.59
CA PRO A 171 2.06 19.97 20.37
C PRO A 171 2.17 21.31 21.10
N ARG A 172 1.56 22.36 20.54
CA ARG A 172 1.46 23.70 21.15
C ARG A 172 0.50 23.72 22.34
N PHE A 173 -0.59 22.97 22.22
CA PHE A 173 -1.66 22.88 23.20
C PHE A 173 -1.71 21.49 23.83
N LYS A 174 -2.25 21.39 25.04
CA LYS A 174 -2.57 20.11 25.68
C LYS A 174 -3.57 19.33 24.82
N ALA A 175 -3.45 18.00 24.73
CA ALA A 175 -4.39 17.18 23.97
C ALA A 175 -5.84 17.43 24.41
N ASN A 176 -6.73 17.64 23.44
CA ASN A 176 -8.16 17.94 23.62
C ASN A 176 -8.46 19.18 24.49
N SER A 177 -7.52 20.12 24.60
CA SER A 177 -7.65 21.31 25.43
C SER A 177 -7.07 22.53 24.73
N ASP A 178 -7.47 23.70 25.18
CA ASP A 178 -6.99 25.02 24.74
C ASP A 178 -5.91 25.59 25.67
N ILE A 179 -5.45 24.81 26.65
CA ILE A 179 -4.36 25.16 27.54
C ILE A 179 -3.03 25.07 26.77
N LEU A 180 -2.21 26.10 26.87
CA LEU A 180 -0.85 26.09 26.29
C LEU A 180 0.00 25.05 27.00
N ARG A 181 0.77 24.29 26.21
CA ARG A 181 1.69 23.29 26.75
C ARG A 181 2.71 23.91 27.70
N GLU A 182 3.08 25.17 27.48
CA GLU A 182 4.01 25.92 28.33
C GLU A 182 3.52 26.09 29.78
N ASP A 183 2.21 26.10 29.99
CA ASP A 183 1.59 26.24 31.32
C ASP A 183 1.52 24.92 32.09
N LEU A 184 1.81 23.79 31.41
CA LEU A 184 1.79 22.46 32.03
C LEU A 184 3.03 22.19 32.87
N ASN A 185 2.90 21.27 33.82
CA ASN A 185 4.04 20.81 34.60
C ASN A 185 5.01 19.98 33.72
N LYS A 186 6.25 19.78 34.19
CA LYS A 186 7.28 19.06 33.41
C LYS A 186 6.87 17.62 33.02
N LYS A 187 6.11 16.94 33.88
CA LYS A 187 5.68 15.55 33.67
C LYS A 187 4.62 15.48 32.56
N GLU A 188 3.62 16.35 32.62
CA GLU A 188 2.58 16.51 31.60
C GLU A 188 3.19 16.91 30.25
N LYS A 189 4.14 17.87 30.24
CA LYS A 189 4.85 18.29 29.02
C LYS A 189 5.53 17.14 28.27
N GLU A 190 6.10 16.17 28.99
CA GLU A 190 6.72 15.00 28.38
C GLU A 190 5.70 13.96 27.90
N GLN A 191 4.57 13.83 28.62
CA GLN A 191 3.48 12.94 28.25
C GLN A 191 2.77 13.40 26.97
N GLU A 192 2.58 14.72 26.80
CA GLU A 192 1.91 15.28 25.63
C GLU A 192 2.69 15.11 24.31
N LYS A 193 3.93 14.62 24.34
CA LYS A 193 4.74 14.43 23.12
C LYS A 193 4.33 13.16 22.36
N ASP A 194 4.20 13.30 21.05
CA ASP A 194 4.13 12.17 20.13
C ASP A 194 5.54 11.71 19.75
N LYS A 195 5.82 10.42 19.92
CA LYS A 195 7.12 9.81 19.59
C LYS A 195 6.88 8.59 18.72
N SER A 196 7.51 8.53 17.56
CA SER A 196 7.58 7.32 16.73
C SER A 196 9.04 6.98 16.48
N LEU A 197 9.43 5.75 16.76
CA LEU A 197 10.78 5.25 16.55
C LEU A 197 10.72 3.86 15.93
N ILE A 198 11.22 3.75 14.70
CA ILE A 198 11.19 2.53 13.91
C ILE A 198 12.63 2.15 13.57
N TYR A 199 13.06 0.99 14.06
CA TYR A 199 14.28 0.33 13.64
C TYR A 199 13.91 -0.79 12.68
N ASN A 200 14.65 -0.91 11.58
CA ASN A 200 14.42 -1.93 10.58
C ASN A 200 15.76 -2.45 10.06
N ALA A 201 15.91 -3.76 10.01
CA ALA A 201 17.06 -4.45 9.44
C ALA A 201 16.53 -5.41 8.37
N ASN A 202 16.96 -5.23 7.14
CA ASN A 202 16.60 -6.07 6.00
C ASN A 202 17.87 -6.67 5.39
N VAL A 203 17.92 -7.98 5.26
CA VAL A 203 19.00 -8.68 4.57
C VAL A 203 18.39 -9.52 3.46
N THR A 204 19.02 -9.51 2.29
CA THR A 204 18.65 -10.41 1.20
C THR A 204 19.88 -11.18 0.77
N PHE A 205 19.68 -12.43 0.35
CA PHE A 205 20.68 -13.30 -0.23
C PHE A 205 20.16 -13.82 -1.56
N ARG A 206 20.97 -13.66 -2.61
CA ARG A 206 20.72 -14.25 -3.93
C ARG A 206 22.03 -14.57 -4.61
N GLN A 207 22.05 -15.60 -5.45
CA GLN A 207 23.17 -15.90 -6.33
C GLN A 207 22.81 -15.58 -7.79
N ASN A 208 23.50 -14.60 -8.38
CA ASN A 208 23.22 -14.10 -9.73
C ASN A 208 24.01 -14.85 -10.81
N LYS A 209 25.23 -15.32 -10.51
CA LYS A 209 26.08 -16.06 -11.45
C LYS A 209 25.82 -17.56 -11.32
N THR A 210 25.67 -18.25 -12.45
CA THR A 210 25.46 -19.70 -12.47
C THR A 210 26.73 -20.42 -11.98
N PRO A 211 26.65 -21.23 -10.91
CA PRO A 211 27.79 -22.03 -10.44
C PRO A 211 28.23 -23.06 -11.46
N ARG A 212 29.52 -23.45 -11.43
CA ARG A 212 30.05 -24.54 -12.28
C ARG A 212 29.43 -25.91 -11.94
N SER A 213 29.07 -26.13 -10.68
CA SER A 213 28.39 -27.35 -10.24
C SER A 213 26.92 -27.31 -10.65
N LYS A 214 26.47 -28.32 -11.40
CA LYS A 214 25.07 -28.47 -11.82
C LYS A 214 24.11 -28.53 -10.63
N ILE A 215 24.52 -29.17 -9.53
CA ILE A 215 23.69 -29.26 -8.31
C ILE A 215 23.42 -27.86 -7.76
N LEU A 216 24.46 -27.04 -7.60
CA LEU A 216 24.32 -25.66 -7.12
C LEU A 216 23.56 -24.76 -8.11
N ALA A 217 23.69 -25.03 -9.41
CA ALA A 217 22.94 -24.31 -10.43
C ALA A 217 21.43 -24.60 -10.39
N TYR A 218 21.02 -25.80 -9.98
CA TYR A 218 19.60 -26.15 -9.82
C TYR A 218 19.06 -25.85 -8.42
N THR A 219 19.91 -25.82 -7.39
CA THR A 219 19.51 -25.49 -6.02
C THR A 219 19.77 -24.01 -5.71
N LEU A 220 21.00 -23.66 -5.34
CA LEU A 220 21.37 -22.36 -4.76
C LEU A 220 21.10 -21.16 -5.67
N LYS A 221 21.34 -21.28 -6.98
CA LYS A 221 21.09 -20.20 -7.95
C LYS A 221 19.62 -19.78 -7.99
N ASN A 222 18.73 -20.76 -7.82
CA ASN A 222 17.29 -20.59 -7.91
C ASN A 222 16.69 -20.19 -6.56
N THR A 223 17.50 -20.12 -5.51
CA THR A 223 17.10 -19.72 -4.16
C THR A 223 17.36 -18.22 -3.92
N SER A 224 16.37 -17.56 -3.34
CA SER A 224 16.43 -16.20 -2.80
C SER A 224 15.95 -16.23 -1.35
N VAL A 225 16.75 -15.75 -0.42
CA VAL A 225 16.35 -15.64 1.00
C VAL A 225 16.33 -14.17 1.40
N SER A 226 15.27 -13.72 2.05
CA SER A 226 15.21 -12.39 2.63
C SER A 226 14.73 -12.44 4.08
N GLY A 227 15.43 -11.74 4.96
CA GLY A 227 15.07 -11.59 6.36
C GLY A 227 14.84 -10.12 6.70
N ASN A 228 13.73 -9.84 7.36
CA ASN A 228 13.40 -8.52 7.86
C ASN A 228 13.09 -8.57 9.36
N VAL A 229 13.70 -7.69 10.12
CA VAL A 229 13.40 -7.47 11.54
C VAL A 229 13.07 -6.01 11.73
N GLN A 230 11.87 -5.73 12.25
CA GLN A 230 11.40 -4.39 12.53
C GLN A 230 10.99 -4.26 13.98
N LYS A 231 11.43 -3.19 14.65
CA LYS A 231 10.95 -2.79 15.97
C LYS A 231 10.38 -1.39 15.88
N LYS A 232 9.08 -1.27 16.09
CA LYS A 232 8.31 -0.03 16.04
C LYS A 232 7.84 0.35 17.43
N GLN A 233 8.19 1.54 17.88
CA GLN A 233 7.76 2.12 19.14
C GLN A 233 6.98 3.39 18.84
N ILE A 234 5.71 3.43 19.21
CA ILE A 234 4.87 4.62 19.13
C ILE A 234 4.45 4.99 20.55
N THR A 235 4.54 6.26 20.88
CA THR A 235 4.00 6.82 22.11
C THR A 235 3.24 8.09 21.76
N SER A 236 2.08 8.25 22.37
CA SER A 236 1.24 9.45 22.34
C SER A 236 0.78 9.74 23.77
N PRO A 237 0.04 10.84 24.02
CA PRO A 237 -0.43 11.21 25.35
C PRO A 237 -1.26 10.12 26.04
N THR A 238 -1.97 9.31 25.26
CA THR A 238 -2.92 8.29 25.76
C THR A 238 -2.50 6.86 25.42
N THR A 239 -1.47 6.65 24.61
CA THR A 239 -1.09 5.33 24.09
C THR A 239 0.41 5.10 24.07
N ALA A 240 0.83 3.87 24.37
CA ALA A 240 2.22 3.44 24.21
C ALA A 240 2.25 2.04 23.61
N ASP A 241 2.74 1.94 22.38
CA ASP A 241 2.77 0.72 21.58
C ASP A 241 4.20 0.35 21.20
N THR A 242 4.57 -0.89 21.45
CA THR A 242 5.79 -1.50 20.89
C THR A 242 5.39 -2.71 20.08
N THR A 243 5.76 -2.75 18.81
CA THR A 243 5.53 -3.90 17.93
C THR A 243 6.87 -4.35 17.38
N THR A 244 7.18 -5.64 17.56
CA THR A 244 8.34 -6.26 16.91
C THR A 244 7.84 -7.24 15.87
N THR A 245 8.34 -7.11 14.65
CA THR A 245 8.00 -7.99 13.53
C THR A 245 9.25 -8.68 13.03
N TYR A 246 9.19 -9.99 12.89
CA TYR A 246 10.20 -10.83 12.24
C TYR A 246 9.55 -11.43 11.00
N ARG A 247 10.16 -11.21 9.84
CA ARG A 247 9.74 -11.81 8.58
C ARG A 247 10.92 -12.52 7.93
N LEU A 248 10.74 -13.77 7.57
CA LEU A 248 11.72 -14.55 6.82
C LEU A 248 11.02 -15.12 5.60
N SER A 249 11.52 -14.81 4.42
CA SER A 249 11.02 -15.34 3.15
C SER A 249 12.10 -16.13 2.45
N HIS A 250 11.75 -17.32 1.98
CA HIS A 250 12.58 -18.17 1.14
C HIS A 250 11.82 -18.45 -0.15
N ASN A 251 12.39 -18.01 -1.27
CA ASN A 251 11.83 -18.20 -2.61
C ASN A 251 12.75 -19.15 -3.37
N TYR A 252 12.16 -20.11 -4.05
CA TYR A 252 12.81 -21.03 -4.97
C TYR A 252 12.10 -20.96 -6.31
N ASP A 253 12.81 -20.61 -7.38
CA ASP A 253 12.28 -20.52 -8.74
C ASP A 253 13.17 -21.31 -9.70
N LEU A 254 12.75 -22.54 -9.99
CA LEU A 254 13.40 -23.42 -10.95
C LEU A 254 12.62 -23.42 -12.26
N SER A 255 13.27 -22.91 -13.31
CA SER A 255 12.78 -23.00 -14.69
C SER A 255 13.65 -23.98 -15.48
N LEU A 256 13.05 -25.05 -15.98
CA LEU A 256 13.71 -26.07 -16.79
C LEU A 256 13.32 -25.91 -18.27
N PRO A 257 14.29 -25.93 -19.21
CA PRO A 257 13.99 -25.90 -20.63
C PRO A 257 13.25 -27.18 -21.06
N LYS A 258 12.08 -27.01 -21.68
CA LYS A 258 11.20 -28.14 -22.07
C LYS A 258 11.90 -29.11 -23.02
N ASP A 259 12.64 -28.59 -23.99
CA ASP A 259 13.28 -29.39 -25.04
C ASP A 259 14.53 -30.17 -24.59
N ALA A 260 14.92 -30.09 -23.31
CA ALA A 260 16.08 -30.84 -22.81
C ALA A 260 15.76 -32.31 -22.49
N LEU A 261 14.49 -32.64 -22.24
CA LEU A 261 14.01 -33.96 -21.85
C LEU A 261 12.68 -34.29 -22.57
N ASP A 262 12.69 -34.23 -23.90
CA ASP A 262 11.55 -34.60 -24.73
C ASP A 262 11.69 -36.01 -25.34
N LEU A 263 10.57 -36.72 -25.42
CA LEU A 263 10.41 -37.93 -26.19
C LEU A 263 9.49 -37.64 -27.38
N LYS A 264 10.05 -37.70 -28.58
CA LYS A 264 9.28 -37.61 -29.81
C LYS A 264 8.47 -38.89 -30.00
N LEU A 265 7.14 -38.78 -30.03
CA LEU A 265 6.25 -39.93 -30.20
C LEU A 265 5.94 -40.16 -31.69
N TRP A 266 5.37 -39.15 -32.38
CA TRP A 266 5.10 -39.20 -33.82
C TRP A 266 5.00 -37.79 -34.40
N GLY A 267 5.38 -37.60 -35.67
CA GLY A 267 5.26 -36.29 -36.34
C GLY A 267 6.02 -35.20 -35.59
N ASP A 268 5.32 -34.20 -35.06
CA ASP A 268 5.87 -33.17 -34.16
C ASP A 268 5.30 -33.28 -32.72
N TYR A 269 4.63 -34.39 -32.41
CA TYR A 269 4.05 -34.67 -31.11
C TYR A 269 5.12 -35.16 -30.13
N LYS A 270 5.24 -34.44 -29.02
CA LYS A 270 6.28 -34.65 -28.01
C LYS A 270 5.64 -34.91 -26.65
N PHE A 271 6.24 -35.81 -25.89
CA PHE A 271 6.03 -35.98 -24.46
C PHE A 271 7.23 -35.38 -23.71
N TYR A 272 7.00 -34.61 -22.66
CA TYR A 272 8.07 -34.04 -21.84
C TYR A 272 8.10 -34.76 -20.49
N PHE A 273 9.27 -35.17 -20.00
CA PHE A 273 9.36 -36.01 -18.79
C PHE A 273 9.31 -35.25 -17.46
N ALA A 274 9.52 -33.94 -17.48
CA ALA A 274 9.70 -33.15 -16.27
C ALA A 274 8.87 -31.86 -16.32
N PRO A 275 8.39 -31.38 -15.15
CA PRO A 275 7.84 -30.04 -15.03
C PRO A 275 8.85 -28.99 -15.50
N ASN A 276 8.38 -28.00 -16.23
CA ASN A 276 9.21 -26.94 -16.79
C ASN A 276 9.31 -25.72 -15.87
N LYS A 277 8.43 -25.61 -14.87
CA LYS A 277 8.52 -24.57 -13.84
C LYS A 277 8.13 -25.14 -12.48
N LEU A 278 8.95 -24.85 -11.48
CA LEU A 278 8.69 -25.15 -10.07
C LEU A 278 9.04 -23.89 -9.27
N GLU A 279 8.02 -23.25 -8.72
CA GLU A 279 8.15 -22.13 -7.81
C GLU A 279 7.67 -22.55 -6.42
N ASN A 280 8.43 -22.18 -5.40
CA ASN A 280 8.04 -22.34 -4.02
C ASN A 280 8.45 -21.09 -3.24
N SER A 281 7.50 -20.49 -2.53
CA SER A 281 7.71 -19.38 -1.63
C SER A 281 7.26 -19.80 -0.24
N LEU A 282 8.11 -19.55 0.75
CA LEU A 282 7.85 -19.79 2.15
C LEU A 282 8.07 -18.49 2.89
N THR A 283 7.02 -17.93 3.50
CA THR A 283 7.10 -16.71 4.29
C THR A 283 6.66 -16.97 5.72
N TYR A 284 7.62 -16.90 6.63
CA TYR A 284 7.38 -16.89 8.06
C TYR A 284 7.22 -15.45 8.56
N ASN A 285 6.15 -15.18 9.29
CA ASN A 285 5.87 -13.86 9.85
C ASN A 285 5.47 -13.99 11.33
N ASN A 286 6.27 -13.42 12.24
CA ASN A 286 5.94 -13.28 13.64
C ASN A 286 5.80 -11.79 13.98
N THR A 287 4.65 -11.40 14.53
CA THR A 287 4.39 -10.06 15.04
C THR A 287 4.04 -10.13 16.52
N ILE A 288 4.84 -9.47 17.35
CA ILE A 288 4.73 -9.43 18.80
C ILE A 288 4.35 -8.00 19.22
N PRO A 289 3.05 -7.71 19.38
CA PRO A 289 2.59 -6.41 19.85
C PRO A 289 2.59 -6.35 21.39
N LYS A 290 2.94 -5.19 21.93
CA LYS A 290 2.74 -4.79 23.33
C LYS A 290 2.09 -3.42 23.32
N ARG A 291 0.82 -3.34 23.73
CA ARG A 291 0.02 -2.13 23.62
C ARG A 291 -0.51 -1.71 24.98
N TRP A 292 -0.32 -0.45 25.30
CA TRP A 292 -0.73 0.15 26.57
C TRP A 292 -1.60 1.36 26.30
N MET A 293 -2.59 1.60 27.15
CA MET A 293 -3.39 2.81 27.16
C MET A 293 -3.32 3.48 28.52
N TRP A 294 -3.38 4.80 28.51
CA TRP A 294 -3.49 5.60 29.72
C TRP A 294 -4.93 5.59 30.19
N ASP A 295 -5.18 5.16 31.43
CA ASP A 295 -6.52 5.20 32.02
C ASP A 295 -6.70 6.47 32.87
N THR A 296 -7.83 7.13 32.68
CA THR A 296 -8.23 8.37 33.38
C THR A 296 -9.56 8.22 34.11
N THR A 297 -10.08 6.99 34.24
CA THR A 297 -11.40 6.75 34.86
C THR A 297 -11.41 7.18 36.35
N SER A 298 -12.50 7.86 36.72
CA SER A 298 -12.65 8.80 37.85
C SER A 298 -12.75 8.20 39.28
N ASP A 299 -12.01 7.14 39.61
CA ASP A 299 -11.98 6.62 40.99
C ASP A 299 -10.58 6.13 41.46
N THR A 300 -9.55 6.14 40.60
CA THR A 300 -8.18 5.73 40.96
C THR A 300 -7.12 6.66 40.36
N LEU A 301 -5.91 6.67 40.94
CA LEU A 301 -4.75 7.39 40.39
C LEU A 301 -4.47 6.91 38.97
N SER A 302 -4.36 7.81 37.99
CA SER A 302 -4.12 7.46 36.58
C SER A 302 -2.87 6.61 36.38
N TYR A 303 -2.99 5.53 35.61
CA TYR A 303 -1.90 4.59 35.33
C TYR A 303 -1.99 3.98 33.92
N TRP A 304 -0.87 3.40 33.46
CA TRP A 304 -0.83 2.64 32.20
C TRP A 304 -1.46 1.26 32.40
N LYS A 305 -2.50 0.94 31.63
CA LYS A 305 -3.08 -0.40 31.57
C LYS A 305 -2.81 -1.06 30.22
N PRO A 306 -2.57 -2.39 30.18
CA PRO A 306 -2.43 -3.10 28.91
C PRO A 306 -3.75 -3.06 28.14
N ARG A 307 -3.69 -2.90 26.81
CA ARG A 307 -4.91 -2.91 25.98
C ARG A 307 -5.43 -4.34 25.81
N PRO A 308 -6.75 -4.57 25.95
CA PRO A 308 -7.37 -5.84 25.60
C PRO A 308 -7.07 -6.23 24.14
N GLN A 309 -7.13 -7.53 23.83
CA GLN A 309 -6.97 -8.07 22.47
C GLN A 309 -5.60 -7.80 21.83
N THR A 310 -4.56 -7.58 22.65
CA THR A 310 -3.17 -7.53 22.17
C THR A 310 -2.62 -8.94 22.07
N VAL A 311 -2.77 -9.56 20.88
CA VAL A 311 -2.40 -10.97 20.66
C VAL A 311 -1.20 -11.06 19.71
N GLU A 312 -0.23 -11.90 20.06
CA GLU A 312 0.87 -12.27 19.17
C GLU A 312 0.35 -13.09 17.99
N THR A 313 0.88 -12.83 16.80
CA THR A 313 0.52 -13.59 15.59
C THR A 313 1.78 -14.20 15.00
N LYS A 314 1.79 -15.53 14.84
CA LYS A 314 2.89 -16.25 14.22
C LYS A 314 2.32 -17.11 13.10
N THR A 315 2.71 -16.80 11.86
CA THR A 315 2.14 -17.39 10.66
C THR A 315 3.22 -17.93 9.74
N LEU A 316 2.87 -18.98 9.00
CA LEU A 316 3.67 -19.54 7.92
C LEU A 316 2.82 -19.60 6.68
N GLU A 317 3.18 -18.79 5.69
CA GLU A 317 2.57 -18.77 4.37
C GLU A 317 3.45 -19.60 3.44
N THR A 318 2.84 -20.50 2.67
CA THR A 318 3.52 -21.30 1.65
C THR A 318 2.76 -21.18 0.34
N GLU A 319 3.44 -20.80 -0.71
CA GLU A 319 2.92 -20.75 -2.07
C GLU A 319 3.76 -21.72 -2.91
N THR A 320 3.10 -22.63 -3.61
CA THR A 320 3.77 -23.59 -4.50
C THR A 320 3.09 -23.55 -5.84
N PHE A 321 3.86 -23.35 -6.90
CA PHE A 321 3.38 -23.38 -8.26
C PHE A 321 4.22 -24.36 -9.09
N ILE A 322 3.55 -25.28 -9.77
CA ILE A 322 4.16 -26.26 -10.65
C ILE A 322 3.49 -26.12 -12.01
N LYS A 323 4.29 -25.91 -13.05
CA LYS A 323 3.84 -26.03 -14.43
C LYS A 323 4.49 -27.25 -15.06
N TYR A 324 3.66 -28.08 -15.68
CA TYR A 324 4.08 -29.26 -16.39
C TYR A 324 3.40 -29.34 -17.74
N ASP A 325 4.12 -28.98 -18.79
CA ASP A 325 3.71 -29.27 -20.17
C ASP A 325 3.92 -30.78 -20.42
N ILE A 326 2.91 -31.61 -20.15
CA ILE A 326 3.01 -33.08 -20.25
C ILE A 326 3.24 -33.50 -21.71
N PHE A 327 2.48 -32.90 -22.62
CA PHE A 327 2.56 -33.12 -24.05
C PHE A 327 2.66 -31.79 -24.79
N SER A 328 2.95 -31.83 -26.10
CA SER A 328 2.99 -30.63 -26.95
C SER A 328 1.67 -29.83 -26.99
N ASP A 329 0.55 -30.46 -26.65
CA ASP A 329 -0.79 -29.88 -26.64
C ASP A 329 -1.46 -29.89 -25.26
N ILE A 330 -0.89 -30.55 -24.24
CA ILE A 330 -1.47 -30.63 -22.89
C ILE A 330 -0.49 -30.02 -21.88
N ALA A 331 -0.93 -28.95 -21.21
CA ALA A 331 -0.22 -28.37 -20.09
C ALA A 331 -1.05 -28.48 -18.81
N ALA A 332 -0.43 -28.97 -17.74
CA ALA A 332 -1.00 -28.98 -16.41
C ALA A 332 -0.33 -27.90 -15.56
N SER A 333 -1.12 -27.26 -14.71
CA SER A 333 -0.63 -26.38 -13.66
C SER A 333 -1.22 -26.78 -12.31
N TYR A 334 -0.42 -26.64 -11.27
CA TYR A 334 -0.82 -26.88 -9.91
C TYR A 334 -0.34 -25.73 -9.03
N GLU A 335 -1.27 -25.07 -8.36
CA GLU A 335 -1.01 -24.02 -7.39
C GLU A 335 -1.55 -24.45 -6.02
N LEU A 336 -0.73 -24.28 -4.98
CA LEU A 336 -1.12 -24.51 -3.59
C LEU A 336 -0.63 -23.35 -2.72
N ASN A 337 -1.59 -22.59 -2.21
CA ASN A 337 -1.36 -21.51 -1.26
C ASN A 337 -1.93 -21.92 0.09
N THR A 338 -1.11 -21.89 1.13
CA THR A 338 -1.52 -22.25 2.48
C THR A 338 -1.06 -21.20 3.47
N THR A 339 -1.93 -20.85 4.41
CA THR A 339 -1.59 -20.01 5.55
C THR A 339 -1.77 -20.85 6.80
N ARG A 340 -0.72 -21.00 7.60
CA ARG A 340 -0.73 -21.76 8.86
C ARG A 340 -0.54 -20.83 10.04
N ASP A 341 -1.30 -21.08 11.10
CA ASP A 341 -1.13 -20.44 12.41
C ASP A 341 -0.21 -21.30 13.28
N LEU A 342 0.99 -20.79 13.56
CA LEU A 342 2.03 -21.48 14.31
C LEU A 342 1.90 -21.31 15.82
N MET A 343 0.97 -20.48 16.30
CA MET A 343 0.68 -20.35 17.73
C MET A 343 -0.23 -21.48 18.22
N ARG A 344 -0.85 -22.23 17.31
CA ARG A 344 -1.75 -23.33 17.65
C ARG A 344 -0.98 -24.63 17.78
N GLU A 345 -1.09 -25.27 18.94
CA GLU A 345 -0.53 -26.60 19.13
C GLU A 345 -1.31 -27.62 18.27
N ASN A 346 -0.57 -28.47 17.56
CA ASN A 346 -1.13 -29.64 16.91
C ASN A 346 -0.54 -30.86 17.60
N THR A 347 -1.36 -31.55 18.40
CA THR A 347 -0.92 -32.58 19.35
C THR A 347 -0.40 -33.87 18.71
N LYS A 348 -0.41 -34.02 17.37
CA LYS A 348 -0.12 -35.32 16.73
C LYS A 348 0.96 -35.40 15.67
N ILE A 349 1.31 -34.37 14.89
CA ILE A 349 2.20 -34.61 13.72
C ILE A 349 3.35 -33.62 13.49
N SER A 350 3.38 -32.38 13.98
CA SER A 350 4.60 -31.53 13.87
C SER A 350 4.42 -30.15 14.51
N TYR A 351 5.53 -29.52 14.92
CA TYR A 351 5.69 -28.13 15.38
C TYR A 351 5.35 -27.05 14.32
N ILE A 352 4.70 -27.41 13.21
CA ILE A 352 4.37 -26.53 12.06
C ILE A 352 2.99 -25.87 12.16
N GLY A 353 2.40 -25.81 13.37
CA GLY A 353 1.11 -25.17 13.60
C GLY A 353 -0.07 -25.86 12.93
N GLN A 354 -1.23 -25.20 12.93
CA GLN A 354 -2.45 -25.64 12.23
C GLN A 354 -2.70 -24.81 10.98
N GLU A 355 -3.22 -25.42 9.93
CA GLU A 355 -3.63 -24.69 8.72
C GLU A 355 -4.82 -23.80 9.04
N LYS A 356 -4.86 -22.59 8.49
CA LYS A 356 -5.96 -21.63 8.65
C LYS A 356 -6.69 -21.41 7.33
N GLU A 357 -5.94 -21.30 6.25
CA GLU A 357 -6.47 -21.05 4.90
C GLU A 357 -5.72 -21.94 3.91
N ARG A 358 -6.45 -22.50 2.95
CA ARG A 358 -5.92 -23.30 1.84
C ARG A 358 -6.61 -22.88 0.56
N THR A 359 -5.82 -22.60 -0.47
CA THR A 359 -6.30 -22.48 -1.84
C THR A 359 -5.49 -23.40 -2.72
N GLN A 360 -6.18 -24.26 -3.46
CA GLN A 360 -5.57 -25.20 -4.40
C GLN A 360 -6.21 -24.99 -5.77
N VAL A 361 -5.40 -24.73 -6.78
CA VAL A 361 -5.83 -24.58 -8.17
C VAL A 361 -5.15 -25.66 -9.00
N ILE A 362 -5.96 -26.42 -9.72
CA ILE A 362 -5.48 -27.38 -10.72
C ILE A 362 -5.99 -26.88 -12.07
N GLY A 363 -5.07 -26.48 -12.93
CA GLY A 363 -5.37 -26.06 -14.30
C GLY A 363 -4.91 -27.11 -15.31
N LEU A 364 -5.70 -27.32 -16.36
CA LEU A 364 -5.37 -28.17 -17.48
C LEU A 364 -5.73 -27.44 -18.78
N ASP A 365 -4.70 -27.11 -19.55
CA ASP A 365 -4.81 -26.51 -20.87
C ASP A 365 -4.66 -27.59 -21.94
N TYR A 366 -5.56 -27.58 -22.91
CA TYR A 366 -5.53 -28.44 -24.09
C TYR A 366 -5.59 -27.62 -25.37
N ASN A 367 -4.49 -27.61 -26.12
CA ASN A 367 -4.29 -26.80 -27.33
C ASN A 367 -3.71 -27.67 -28.48
N PRO A 368 -4.53 -28.51 -29.12
CA PRO A 368 -4.08 -29.41 -30.16
C PRO A 368 -3.69 -28.69 -31.46
N GLY A 369 -2.40 -28.61 -31.76
CA GLY A 369 -1.88 -28.02 -33.00
C GLY A 369 -2.04 -28.90 -34.25
N TYR A 370 -2.39 -30.18 -34.10
CA TYR A 370 -2.48 -31.12 -35.23
C TYR A 370 -3.70 -30.87 -36.14
N PHE A 371 -4.65 -30.04 -35.72
CA PHE A 371 -5.81 -29.62 -36.51
C PHE A 371 -5.69 -28.24 -37.14
N ASP A 372 -4.58 -27.52 -36.91
CA ASP A 372 -4.43 -26.10 -37.22
C ASP A 372 -4.67 -25.72 -38.69
N LYS A 373 -4.63 -26.67 -39.62
CA LYS A 373 -4.94 -26.45 -41.05
C LYS A 373 -6.44 -26.28 -41.32
N ILE A 374 -7.30 -26.77 -40.44
CA ILE A 374 -8.76 -26.82 -40.62
C ILE A 374 -9.43 -25.95 -39.57
N PHE A 375 -9.07 -26.12 -38.30
CA PHE A 375 -9.62 -25.35 -37.19
C PHE A 375 -8.57 -25.19 -36.08
N THR A 376 -8.74 -24.18 -35.23
CA THR A 376 -8.01 -24.07 -33.96
C THR A 376 -8.98 -24.38 -32.83
N LEU A 377 -8.56 -25.26 -31.93
CA LEU A 377 -9.25 -25.60 -30.71
C LEU A 377 -8.35 -25.21 -29.54
N SER A 378 -8.89 -24.48 -28.58
CA SER A 378 -8.30 -24.34 -27.26
C SER A 378 -9.33 -24.74 -26.23
N SER A 379 -8.91 -25.42 -25.17
CA SER A 379 -9.77 -25.79 -24.05
C SER A 379 -8.99 -25.64 -22.76
N THR A 380 -9.63 -25.09 -21.74
CA THR A 380 -9.04 -24.86 -20.42
C THR A 380 -9.98 -25.42 -19.38
N ALA A 381 -9.46 -26.21 -18.45
CA ALA A 381 -10.21 -26.77 -17.36
C ALA A 381 -9.51 -26.41 -16.05
N ASP A 382 -10.19 -25.69 -15.17
CA ASP A 382 -9.64 -25.29 -13.88
C ASP A 382 -10.54 -25.74 -12.74
N VAL A 383 -9.92 -26.30 -11.71
CA VAL A 383 -10.58 -26.66 -10.46
C VAL A 383 -9.92 -25.86 -9.34
N THR A 384 -10.70 -24.98 -8.71
CA THR A 384 -10.27 -24.20 -7.55
C THR A 384 -10.97 -24.73 -6.30
N TYR A 385 -10.19 -25.23 -5.36
CA TYR A 385 -10.62 -25.59 -4.02
C TYR A 385 -10.16 -24.51 -3.04
N ARG A 386 -11.08 -24.01 -2.22
CA ARG A 386 -10.76 -23.07 -1.13
C ARG A 386 -11.33 -23.59 0.17
N GLU A 387 -10.52 -23.53 1.22
CA GLU A 387 -10.90 -23.91 2.56
C GLU A 387 -10.40 -22.88 3.56
N GLN A 388 -11.25 -22.53 4.52
CA GLN A 388 -10.94 -21.58 5.58
C GLN A 388 -11.42 -22.12 6.93
N HIS A 389 -10.56 -21.98 7.93
CA HIS A 389 -10.84 -22.33 9.31
C HIS A 389 -11.10 -21.08 10.13
N LYS A 390 -12.35 -20.93 10.59
CA LYS A 390 -12.77 -19.79 11.40
C LYS A 390 -12.95 -20.22 12.85
N LYS A 391 -12.35 -19.46 13.77
CA LYS A 391 -12.56 -19.61 15.22
C LYS A 391 -13.90 -18.98 15.59
N ILE A 392 -14.75 -19.69 16.34
CA ILE A 392 -16.10 -19.21 16.69
C ILE A 392 -16.22 -18.75 18.15
N SER A 393 -15.39 -19.27 19.07
CA SER A 393 -15.47 -18.86 20.48
C SER A 393 -14.30 -17.98 20.91
N GLN A 394 -14.64 -16.82 21.49
CA GLN A 394 -13.92 -16.17 22.58
C GLN A 394 -14.79 -16.39 23.83
N SER A 395 -14.62 -17.52 24.50
CA SER A 395 -15.17 -17.74 25.84
C SER A 395 -14.07 -18.21 26.78
N SER A 396 -14.19 -17.82 28.03
CA SER A 396 -13.18 -17.79 29.09
C SER A 396 -12.42 -19.10 29.29
N GLU A 397 -11.16 -18.93 29.70
CA GLU A 397 -10.07 -19.81 30.22
C GLU A 397 -10.17 -21.36 30.30
N GLU A 398 -11.30 -22.03 30.06
CA GLU A 398 -11.42 -23.50 30.21
C GLU A 398 -12.22 -24.23 29.10
N GLU A 399 -12.70 -23.56 28.05
CA GLU A 399 -13.37 -24.26 26.92
C GLU A 399 -12.44 -24.53 25.73
N GLU A 400 -12.50 -25.76 25.18
CA GLU A 400 -11.81 -26.13 23.95
C GLU A 400 -12.17 -25.18 22.80
N GLU A 401 -11.15 -24.70 22.08
CA GLU A 401 -11.35 -23.78 20.96
C GLU A 401 -12.17 -24.45 19.84
N GLN A 402 -13.38 -23.95 19.57
CA GLN A 402 -14.22 -24.46 18.50
C GLN A 402 -13.96 -23.76 17.16
N TYR A 403 -13.82 -24.58 16.11
CA TYR A 403 -13.52 -24.15 14.74
C TYR A 403 -14.59 -24.66 13.75
N ILE A 404 -15.01 -23.80 12.82
CA ILE A 404 -15.82 -24.19 11.64
C ILE A 404 -14.90 -24.22 10.44
N TYR A 405 -15.15 -25.23 9.60
CA TYR A 405 -14.51 -25.46 8.33
C TYR A 405 -15.48 -25.00 7.23
N GLU A 406 -15.11 -23.96 6.50
CA GLU A 406 -15.87 -23.49 5.34
C GLU A 406 -15.07 -23.82 4.07
N GLY A 407 -15.65 -24.66 3.22
CA GLY A 407 -15.03 -25.13 1.98
C GLY A 407 -15.87 -24.74 0.76
N SER A 408 -15.20 -24.43 -0.35
CA SER A 408 -15.85 -24.23 -1.65
C SER A 408 -15.04 -24.86 -2.77
N VAL A 409 -15.75 -25.35 -3.78
CA VAL A 409 -15.17 -25.94 -4.99
C VAL A 409 -15.76 -25.24 -6.19
N ASN A 410 -14.93 -24.54 -6.95
CA ASN A 410 -15.30 -23.97 -8.24
C ASN A 410 -14.67 -24.78 -9.37
N ARG A 411 -15.45 -25.08 -10.40
CA ARG A 411 -14.98 -25.80 -11.59
C ARG A 411 -15.34 -24.96 -12.80
N SER A 412 -14.35 -24.59 -13.60
CA SER A 412 -14.55 -23.87 -14.85
C SER A 412 -14.02 -24.69 -16.01
N LEU A 413 -14.80 -24.76 -17.08
CA LEU A 413 -14.41 -25.32 -18.35
C LEU A 413 -14.63 -24.24 -19.41
N GLY A 414 -13.55 -23.78 -20.02
CA GLY A 414 -13.54 -22.82 -21.12
C GLY A 414 -13.08 -23.50 -22.40
N GLY A 415 -13.54 -23.01 -23.53
CA GLY A 415 -13.02 -23.46 -24.81
C GLY A 415 -13.31 -22.48 -25.93
N SER A 416 -12.40 -22.40 -26.88
CA SER A 416 -12.60 -21.64 -28.12
C SER A 416 -12.41 -22.57 -29.31
N PHE A 417 -13.31 -22.45 -30.27
CA PHE A 417 -13.24 -23.18 -31.53
C PHE A 417 -13.37 -22.18 -32.68
N THR A 418 -12.35 -22.12 -33.53
CA THR A 418 -12.35 -21.25 -34.72
C THR A 418 -12.09 -22.07 -35.97
N LEU A 419 -13.03 -22.04 -36.90
CA LEU A 419 -12.91 -22.71 -38.20
C LEU A 419 -12.17 -21.82 -39.20
N LYS A 420 -11.08 -22.31 -39.79
CA LYS A 420 -10.27 -21.54 -40.76
C LYS A 420 -10.81 -21.66 -42.19
N ASN A 421 -12.02 -21.13 -42.40
CA ASN A 421 -12.74 -21.20 -43.68
C ASN A 421 -11.92 -20.68 -44.87
N LYS A 422 -11.16 -19.59 -44.72
CA LYS A 422 -10.39 -18.99 -45.82
C LYS A 422 -9.37 -19.97 -46.43
N GLN A 423 -8.75 -20.83 -45.63
CA GLN A 423 -7.75 -21.80 -46.10
C GLN A 423 -8.41 -23.05 -46.73
N ILE A 424 -9.56 -23.46 -46.22
CA ILE A 424 -10.37 -24.56 -46.78
C ILE A 424 -10.92 -24.15 -48.16
N PHE A 425 -11.51 -22.96 -48.26
CA PHE A 425 -12.07 -22.47 -49.51
C PHE A 425 -11.00 -22.06 -50.53
N SER A 426 -9.84 -21.52 -50.12
CA SER A 426 -8.74 -21.23 -51.06
C SER A 426 -8.06 -22.50 -51.60
N SER A 427 -7.94 -23.54 -50.78
CA SER A 427 -7.39 -24.85 -51.21
C SER A 427 -8.38 -25.62 -52.09
N TRP A 428 -9.69 -25.50 -51.83
CA TRP A 428 -10.74 -26.07 -52.70
C TRP A 428 -10.88 -25.29 -54.02
N ALA A 429 -10.89 -23.96 -53.99
CA ALA A 429 -10.96 -23.12 -55.18
C ALA A 429 -9.73 -23.30 -56.09
N SER A 430 -8.52 -23.43 -55.52
CA SER A 430 -7.31 -23.71 -56.30
C SER A 430 -7.29 -25.13 -56.88
N LYS A 431 -7.87 -26.13 -56.19
CA LYS A 431 -8.09 -27.48 -56.75
C LYS A 431 -9.13 -27.47 -57.88
N LEU A 432 -10.25 -26.78 -57.70
CA LEU A 432 -11.29 -26.62 -58.74
C LEU A 432 -10.78 -25.86 -59.97
N ALA A 433 -9.97 -24.81 -59.77
CA ALA A 433 -9.33 -24.08 -60.85
C ALA A 433 -8.35 -24.95 -61.66
N LYS A 434 -7.62 -25.87 -60.99
CA LYS A 434 -6.77 -26.87 -61.66
C LYS A 434 -7.56 -27.92 -62.43
N THR A 435 -8.74 -28.32 -61.96
CA THR A 435 -9.61 -29.27 -62.68
C THR A 435 -10.27 -28.63 -63.90
N LYS A 436 -10.66 -27.35 -63.82
CA LYS A 436 -11.23 -26.60 -64.96
C LYS A 436 -10.21 -26.33 -66.07
N ASN A 437 -8.93 -26.13 -65.72
CA ASN A 437 -7.84 -25.98 -66.70
C ASN A 437 -7.44 -27.29 -67.41
N LYS A 438 -8.01 -28.45 -67.03
CA LYS A 438 -7.76 -29.72 -67.72
C LYS A 438 -8.76 -30.03 -68.85
N GLN A 439 -9.82 -29.22 -69.00
CA GLN A 439 -10.86 -29.43 -70.01
C GLN A 439 -10.80 -28.46 -71.21
N ASN A 440 -9.94 -27.44 -71.17
CA ASN A 440 -9.72 -26.54 -72.32
C ASN A 440 -8.26 -26.57 -72.75
N THR A 441 -7.90 -27.59 -73.53
CA THR A 441 -6.69 -27.57 -74.38
C THR A 441 -7.05 -28.15 -75.74
N ILE A 442 -7.36 -27.26 -76.69
CA ILE A 442 -7.27 -27.52 -78.13
C ILE A 442 -5.83 -27.12 -78.54
N PRO A 443 -5.09 -27.93 -79.30
CA PRO A 443 -3.70 -27.62 -79.65
C PRO A 443 -3.63 -26.72 -80.90
N PRO A 444 -2.68 -25.79 -81.00
CA PRO A 444 -2.26 -25.25 -82.29
C PRO A 444 -1.01 -25.97 -82.79
N GLU A 445 -1.07 -26.30 -84.08
CA GLU A 445 0.03 -26.80 -84.89
C GLU A 445 0.97 -25.68 -85.36
N ASP A 446 2.17 -26.14 -85.71
CA ASP A 446 3.42 -25.49 -86.07
C ASP A 446 3.37 -24.36 -87.11
N ARG A 447 4.28 -23.38 -86.95
CA ARG A 447 5.16 -22.88 -88.02
C ARG A 447 6.24 -21.93 -87.47
N SER A 448 7.47 -22.25 -87.84
CA SER A 448 8.73 -21.58 -87.55
C SER A 448 9.05 -20.43 -88.52
N ALA A 449 9.68 -19.36 -88.01
CA ALA A 449 10.66 -18.54 -88.75
C ALA A 449 11.40 -17.54 -87.82
N THR A 450 12.74 -17.64 -87.86
CA THR A 450 13.85 -16.68 -87.66
C THR A 450 13.44 -15.19 -87.75
N SER A 451 14.00 -14.17 -87.05
CA SER A 451 15.41 -13.79 -86.88
C SER A 451 15.53 -12.50 -86.05
N GLN A 452 16.66 -12.36 -85.33
CA GLN A 452 17.46 -11.13 -85.12
C GLN A 452 16.89 -9.96 -84.29
N GLN A 453 17.64 -9.16 -83.53
CA GLN A 453 18.98 -9.20 -82.93
C GLN A 453 19.15 -7.85 -82.16
N THR A 454 19.85 -7.89 -81.00
CA THR A 454 20.72 -6.81 -80.41
C THR A 454 20.12 -5.43 -80.05
N GLN A 455 20.03 -5.08 -78.76
CA GLN A 455 21.06 -4.47 -77.86
C GLN A 455 21.01 -2.92 -77.84
N PRO A 456 21.64 -2.19 -76.88
CA PRO A 456 21.68 -2.42 -75.43
C PRO A 456 21.63 -1.12 -74.57
N ASP A 457 21.53 -1.35 -73.27
CA ASP A 457 22.31 -0.74 -72.17
C ASP A 457 21.96 0.58 -71.43
N THR A 458 22.24 0.46 -70.11
CA THR A 458 22.63 1.42 -69.08
C THR A 458 21.61 2.19 -68.20
N SER A 459 21.72 1.85 -66.91
CA SER A 459 21.97 2.74 -65.74
C SER A 459 20.82 3.25 -64.87
N GLY A 460 21.02 3.13 -63.55
CA GLY A 460 20.46 4.04 -62.52
C GLY A 460 19.63 3.43 -61.37
N LEU A 461 20.22 3.31 -60.18
CA LEU A 461 19.57 3.32 -58.84
C LEU A 461 19.55 4.79 -58.32
N PRO A 462 18.87 5.20 -57.20
CA PRO A 462 17.80 4.56 -56.39
C PRO A 462 16.67 5.52 -55.85
N SER A 463 15.79 4.97 -54.97
CA SER A 463 15.12 5.59 -53.77
C SER A 463 13.99 6.63 -53.93
N GLN A 464 13.08 6.89 -52.99
CA GLN A 464 12.33 6.21 -51.90
C GLN A 464 11.28 7.26 -51.41
N GLU A 465 10.37 6.87 -50.51
CA GLU A 465 9.46 7.73 -49.69
C GLU A 465 8.17 8.32 -50.27
N ARG A 466 7.03 7.66 -49.95
CA ARG A 466 5.84 8.32 -49.36
C ARG A 466 4.80 7.27 -48.94
N GLY A 467 4.62 7.08 -47.64
CA GLY A 467 3.67 6.09 -47.12
C GLY A 467 3.50 6.09 -45.60
N GLN A 468 3.59 7.25 -44.95
CA GLN A 468 3.21 7.43 -43.55
C GLN A 468 2.55 8.80 -43.39
N ALA A 469 1.26 8.91 -43.71
CA ALA A 469 0.47 10.12 -43.43
C ALA A 469 -1.05 9.89 -43.33
N ALA A 470 -1.55 8.65 -43.38
CA ALA A 470 -3.00 8.41 -43.56
C ALA A 470 -3.73 7.76 -42.37
N GLN A 471 -3.10 7.62 -41.18
CA GLN A 471 -3.74 6.94 -40.04
C GLN A 471 -3.88 7.76 -38.75
N GLN A 472 -3.42 9.02 -38.71
CA GLN A 472 -3.54 9.85 -37.49
C GLN A 472 -4.69 10.87 -37.50
N GLN A 473 -5.54 10.91 -38.54
CA GLN A 473 -6.64 11.87 -38.62
C GLN A 473 -8.02 11.31 -38.25
N GLN A 474 -8.15 10.02 -37.91
CA GLN A 474 -9.45 9.42 -37.58
C GLN A 474 -9.73 9.24 -36.08
N GLU A 475 -8.73 9.41 -35.20
CA GLU A 475 -8.93 9.25 -33.74
C GLU A 475 -9.27 10.56 -32.99
N ASN A 476 -9.10 11.72 -33.61
CA ASN A 476 -9.35 13.02 -32.94
C ASN A 476 -10.77 13.59 -33.11
N TYR A 477 -11.71 12.87 -33.71
CA TYR A 477 -13.09 13.34 -33.92
C TYR A 477 -14.16 12.73 -32.99
N LEU A 478 -13.77 11.87 -32.05
CA LEU A 478 -14.71 11.15 -31.16
C LEU A 478 -14.60 11.53 -29.66
N ALA A 479 -13.76 12.51 -29.30
CA ALA A 479 -13.52 12.90 -27.90
C ALA A 479 -14.06 14.30 -27.53
N THR A 480 -15.06 14.82 -28.24
CA THR A 480 -15.64 16.15 -27.96
C THR A 480 -17.17 16.17 -28.14
N SER A 481 -17.90 15.35 -27.38
CA SER A 481 -19.34 15.57 -27.20
C SER A 481 -19.92 14.95 -25.92
N THR A 482 -19.57 15.49 -24.75
CA THR A 482 -20.40 15.33 -23.54
C THR A 482 -20.14 16.49 -22.57
N GLY A 483 -20.99 17.52 -22.62
CA GLY A 483 -20.90 18.64 -21.68
C GLY A 483 -21.99 19.70 -21.85
N THR A 484 -23.22 19.40 -21.42
CA THR A 484 -24.32 20.30 -20.97
C THR A 484 -25.56 19.41 -20.83
N GLY A 485 -26.43 19.41 -19.82
CA GLY A 485 -26.76 20.26 -18.68
C GLY A 485 -28.28 20.06 -18.47
N ALA A 486 -28.75 19.75 -17.26
CA ALA A 486 -30.19 19.78 -16.94
C ALA A 486 -30.41 19.92 -15.42
N GLU A 487 -30.79 21.13 -15.02
CA GLU A 487 -31.57 21.43 -13.82
C GLU A 487 -33.07 21.17 -14.07
N ASN A 488 -33.82 21.12 -12.97
CA ASN A 488 -35.29 21.09 -12.79
C ASN A 488 -35.95 19.71 -12.67
N THR A 489 -36.09 19.22 -11.42
CA THR A 489 -37.33 19.35 -10.60
C THR A 489 -37.04 19.07 -9.14
#